data_AF-U3U4B2-F1
#
_entry.id   AF-U3U4B2-F1
#
_cell.length_a   1.000
_cell.length_b   1.000
_cell.length_c   1.000
_cell.angle_alpha   90.00
_cell.angle_beta   90.00
_cell.angle_gamma   90.00
#
_symmetry.space_group_name_H-M   'P 1'
#
loop_
_entity.id
_entity.type
_entity.pdbx_description
1 polymer ?
#
loop_
_entity_poly.entity_id
_entity_poly.type
_entity_poly.pdbx_seq_one_letter_code
_entity_poly.pdbx_strand_id
1 'polypeptide(L)'
;MLDKLSNALHFQQQALGLLNQRQQILAGNIANADTPGYQARDIDFTQQLKARVQADSVNNSSLTLAITAKEHIAAQSSVLPDARLLYRVPDQPSADGNTVDMDVNACNSPTTM
;
A
#
# COMPACT_ATOMS: atom_id res chain seq x y z
N MET A 1 7.97 -29.68 3.71
CA MET A 1 6.96 -29.61 2.63
C MET A 1 5.85 -28.62 3.00
N LEU A 2 5.29 -28.71 4.22
CA LEU A 2 4.27 -27.77 4.72
C LEU A 2 4.73 -26.30 4.72
N ASP A 3 5.99 -26.02 5.10
CA ASP A 3 6.48 -24.64 5.20
C ASP A 3 6.45 -23.87 3.87
N LYS A 4 6.68 -24.55 2.75
CA LYS A 4 6.61 -23.94 1.42
C LYS A 4 5.18 -23.56 1.04
N LEU A 5 4.20 -24.40 1.41
CA LEU A 5 2.80 -24.14 1.17
C LEU A 5 2.31 -22.97 2.04
N SER A 6 2.65 -23.00 3.33
CA SER A 6 2.34 -21.90 4.25
C SER A 6 2.91 -20.57 3.76
N ASN A 7 4.17 -20.57 3.30
CA ASN A 7 4.80 -19.36 2.76
C ASN A 7 4.15 -18.88 1.45
N ALA A 8 3.73 -19.80 0.56
CA ALA A 8 3.04 -19.46 -0.68
C ALA A 8 1.65 -18.85 -0.42
N LEU A 9 0.87 -19.42 0.52
CA LEU A 9 -0.44 -18.88 0.87
C LEU A 9 -0.31 -17.53 1.57
N HIS A 10 0.70 -17.38 2.43
CA HIS A 10 0.99 -16.11 3.10
C HIS A 10 1.33 -15.00 2.09
N PHE A 11 2.19 -15.30 1.10
CA PHE A 11 2.49 -14.38 0.00
C PHE A 11 1.22 -13.97 -0.77
N GLN A 12 0.36 -14.93 -1.12
CA GLN A 12 -0.89 -14.64 -1.83
C GLN A 12 -1.83 -13.78 -0.99
N GLN A 13 -1.95 -14.04 0.32
CA GLN A 13 -2.76 -13.24 1.23
C GLN A 13 -2.27 -11.79 1.29
N GLN A 14 -0.95 -11.57 1.35
CA GLN A 14 -0.36 -10.22 1.31
C GLN A 14 -0.64 -9.50 -0.01
N ALA A 15 -0.50 -10.21 -1.13
CA ALA A 15 -0.76 -9.67 -2.46
C ALA A 15 -2.24 -9.26 -2.63
N LEU A 16 -3.17 -10.11 -2.20
CA LEU A 16 -4.61 -9.81 -2.23
C LEU A 16 -4.97 -8.63 -1.34
N GLY A 17 -4.35 -8.53 -0.16
CA GLY A 17 -4.54 -7.38 0.73
C GLY A 17 -4.06 -6.06 0.10
N LEU A 18 -2.89 -6.07 -0.54
CA LEU A 18 -2.39 -4.90 -1.28
C LEU A 18 -3.26 -4.54 -2.48
N LEU A 19 -3.78 -5.55 -3.19
CA LEU A 19 -4.69 -5.33 -4.31
C LEU A 19 -5.98 -4.65 -3.84
N ASN A 20 -6.59 -5.14 -2.76
CA ASN A 20 -7.79 -4.53 -2.20
C ASN A 20 -7.55 -3.08 -1.78
N GLN A 21 -6.42 -2.80 -1.13
CA GLN A 21 -6.02 -1.45 -0.77
C GLN A 21 -5.87 -0.54 -2.00
N ARG A 22 -5.26 -1.04 -3.08
CA ARG A 22 -5.14 -0.30 -4.34
C ARG A 22 -6.51 0.02 -4.95
N GLN A 23 -7.40 -0.97 -4.98
CA GLN A 23 -8.77 -0.79 -5.49
C GLN A 23 -9.54 0.28 -4.71
N GLN A 24 -9.38 0.34 -3.38
CA GLN A 24 -9.98 1.40 -2.56
C GLN A 24 -9.46 2.79 -2.93
N ILE A 25 -8.15 2.93 -3.17
CA ILE A 25 -7.54 4.19 -3.60
C ILE A 25 -8.08 4.60 -4.98
N LEU A 26 -8.15 3.67 -5.92
CA LEU A 26 -8.70 3.90 -7.25
C LEU A 26 -10.17 4.32 -7.20
N ALA A 27 -10.99 3.63 -6.41
CA ALA A 27 -12.38 3.99 -6.19
C ALA A 27 -12.52 5.41 -5.60
N GLY A 28 -11.64 5.78 -4.66
CA GLY A 28 -11.58 7.14 -4.11
C GLY A 28 -11.16 8.18 -5.15
N ASN A 29 -10.22 7.87 -6.04
CA ASN A 29 -9.85 8.76 -7.13
C ASN A 29 -11.00 8.95 -8.14
N ILE A 30 -11.71 7.86 -8.47
CA ILE A 30 -12.87 7.90 -9.36
C ILE A 30 -14.01 8.72 -8.73
N ALA A 31 -14.30 8.52 -7.45
CA ALA A 31 -15.33 9.27 -6.74
C ALA A 31 -15.05 10.79 -6.69
N ASN A 32 -13.78 11.18 -6.70
CA ASN A 32 -13.34 12.58 -6.69
C ASN A 32 -12.91 13.09 -8.08
N ALA A 33 -13.18 12.34 -9.15
CA ALA A 33 -12.82 12.71 -10.52
C ALA A 33 -13.48 14.03 -10.97
N ASP A 34 -14.66 14.35 -10.44
CA ASP A 34 -15.39 15.59 -10.78
C ASP A 34 -15.14 16.73 -9.78
N THR A 35 -14.15 16.58 -8.88
CA THR A 35 -13.80 17.63 -7.90
C THR A 35 -12.63 18.50 -8.42
N PRO A 36 -12.81 19.83 -8.55
CA PRO A 36 -11.78 20.69 -9.09
C PRO A 36 -10.54 20.74 -8.18
N GLY A 37 -9.36 20.61 -8.76
CA GLY A 37 -8.07 20.66 -8.05
C GLY A 37 -7.68 19.39 -7.27
N TYR A 38 -8.35 18.26 -7.51
CA TYR A 38 -8.02 17.00 -6.86
C TYR A 38 -6.71 16.38 -7.41
N GLN A 39 -5.97 15.71 -6.51
CA GLN A 39 -4.70 15.06 -6.84
C GLN A 39 -4.80 13.56 -6.60
N ALA A 40 -4.72 12.78 -7.67
CA ALA A 40 -4.80 11.33 -7.60
C ALA A 40 -3.61 10.75 -6.82
N ARG A 41 -3.91 9.76 -5.97
CA ARG A 41 -2.92 9.01 -5.20
C ARG A 41 -2.83 7.59 -5.75
N ASP A 42 -1.67 6.97 -5.69
CA ASP A 42 -1.52 5.54 -5.96
C ASP A 42 -0.39 4.96 -5.10
N ILE A 43 -0.31 3.63 -5.08
CA ILE A 43 0.77 2.87 -4.46
C ILE A 43 1.57 2.12 -5.53
N ASP A 44 2.90 2.13 -5.40
CA ASP A 44 3.72 1.20 -6.20
C ASP A 44 3.57 -0.21 -5.62
N PHE A 45 2.64 -0.96 -6.22
CA PHE A 45 2.34 -2.33 -5.82
C PHE A 45 3.59 -3.22 -5.78
N THR A 46 4.48 -3.09 -6.77
CA THR A 46 5.66 -3.96 -6.87
C THR A 46 6.65 -3.69 -5.75
N GLN A 47 6.90 -2.41 -5.46
CA GLN A 47 7.77 -2.01 -4.36
C GLN A 47 7.17 -2.39 -3.01
N GLN A 48 5.88 -2.15 -2.80
CA GLN A 48 5.20 -2.44 -1.53
C GLN A 48 5.08 -3.94 -1.28
N LEU A 49 4.78 -4.75 -2.29
CA LEU A 49 4.74 -6.21 -2.15
C LEU A 49 6.13 -6.75 -1.81
N LYS A 50 7.16 -6.31 -2.54
CA LYS A 50 8.55 -6.69 -2.28
C LYS A 50 9.01 -6.26 -0.88
N ALA A 51 8.57 -5.10 -0.40
CA ALA A 51 8.84 -4.62 0.95
C ALA A 51 8.13 -5.48 2.01
N ARG A 52 6.86 -5.86 1.83
CA ARG A 52 6.12 -6.71 2.79
C ARG A 52 6.70 -8.13 2.88
N VAL A 53 7.09 -8.71 1.74
CA VAL A 53 7.73 -10.04 1.71
C VAL A 53 9.11 -10.02 2.38
N GLN A 54 9.89 -8.96 2.19
CA GLN A 54 11.18 -8.79 2.88
C GLN A 54 10.98 -8.47 4.37
N ALA A 55 10.00 -7.64 4.71
CA ALA A 55 9.68 -7.30 6.10
C ALA A 55 9.26 -8.53 6.89
N ASP A 56 8.53 -9.49 6.31
CA ASP A 56 8.23 -10.76 6.98
C ASP A 56 9.44 -11.64 7.24
N SER A 57 10.45 -11.55 6.38
CA SER A 57 11.73 -12.21 6.65
C SER A 57 12.49 -11.53 7.80
N VAL A 58 12.21 -10.24 8.06
CA VAL A 58 12.86 -9.38 9.08
C VAL A 58 12.01 -9.24 10.35
N ASN A 59 10.73 -9.63 10.36
CA ASN A 59 9.79 -9.53 11.49
C ASN A 59 10.16 -10.39 12.72
N ASN A 60 11.30 -11.10 12.69
CA ASN A 60 11.93 -11.66 13.88
C ASN A 60 12.90 -10.70 14.59
N SER A 61 13.18 -9.52 14.03
CA SER A 61 13.90 -8.43 14.71
C SER A 61 12.90 -7.39 15.20
N SER A 62 12.20 -7.73 16.27
CA SER A 62 11.58 -6.74 17.15
C SER A 62 12.66 -5.74 17.56
N LEU A 63 12.51 -4.48 17.12
CA LEU A 63 13.44 -3.41 17.46
C LEU A 63 13.23 -3.09 18.95
N THR A 64 14.04 -3.69 19.81
CA THR A 64 13.95 -3.49 21.26
C THR A 64 14.72 -2.22 21.64
N LEU A 65 14.02 -1.24 22.23
CA LEU A 65 14.68 -0.06 22.79
C LEU A 65 15.34 -0.43 24.12
N ALA A 66 16.55 0.08 24.34
CA ALA A 66 17.24 -0.08 25.62
C ALA A 66 16.51 0.71 26.73
N ILE A 67 16.13 0.01 27.80
CA ILE A 67 15.51 0.62 28.97
C ILE A 67 16.62 1.25 29.83
N THR A 68 16.61 2.57 30.01
CA THR A 68 17.67 3.31 30.70
C THR A 68 17.56 3.31 32.23
N ALA A 69 16.39 3.01 32.78
CA ALA A 69 16.14 2.95 34.23
C ALA A 69 15.12 1.86 34.56
N LYS A 70 15.18 1.28 35.76
CA LYS A 70 14.29 0.16 36.18
C LYS A 70 12.80 0.51 36.22
N GLU A 71 12.46 1.80 36.38
CA GLU A 71 11.08 2.30 36.41
C GLU A 71 10.51 2.59 35.00
N HIS A 72 11.32 2.49 33.94
CA HIS A 72 10.85 2.75 32.58
C HIS A 72 10.14 1.53 31.98
N ILE A 73 8.95 1.79 31.43
CA ILE A 73 8.13 0.80 30.73
C ILE A 73 8.79 0.49 29.38
N ALA A 74 8.90 -0.80 29.06
CA ALA A 74 9.42 -1.24 27.78
C ALA A 74 8.50 -0.78 26.64
N ALA A 75 9.06 -0.02 25.70
CA ALA A 75 8.33 0.38 24.50
C ALA A 75 8.13 -0.85 23.59
N GLN A 76 6.88 -1.18 23.28
CA GLN A 76 6.55 -2.19 22.29
C GLN A 76 6.11 -1.50 21.00
N SER A 77 6.87 -1.66 19.92
CA SER A 77 6.46 -1.15 18.61
C SER A 77 5.54 -2.17 17.94
N SER A 78 4.26 -1.82 17.79
CA SER A 78 3.41 -2.48 16.80
C SER A 78 3.70 -1.81 15.46
N VAL A 79 4.41 -2.50 14.56
CA VAL A 79 4.68 -1.99 13.22
C VAL A 79 3.38 -2.06 12.44
N LEU A 80 2.65 -0.94 12.38
CA LEU A 80 1.61 -0.76 11.39
C LEU A 80 2.29 -0.68 10.02
N PRO A 81 1.94 -1.53 9.04
CA PRO A 81 2.50 -1.46 7.71
C PRO A 81 2.00 -0.19 7.03
N ASP A 82 2.72 0.91 7.22
CA ASP A 82 2.42 2.19 6.61
C ASP A 82 2.77 2.11 5.11
N ALA A 83 1.76 1.76 4.32
CA ALA A 83 1.85 1.79 2.87
C ALA A 83 1.92 3.26 2.45
N ARG A 84 3.13 3.83 2.44
CA ARG A 84 3.38 5.20 2.01
C ARG A 84 2.63 5.45 0.70
N LEU A 85 1.58 6.27 0.79
CA LEU A 85 0.79 6.69 -0.36
C LEU A 85 1.61 7.75 -1.09
N LEU A 86 1.93 7.51 -2.37
CA LEU A 86 2.63 8.48 -3.19
C LEU A 86 1.60 9.26 -4.02
N TYR A 87 1.85 10.55 -4.21
CA TYR A 87 1.15 11.31 -5.23
C TYR A 87 1.67 10.90 -6.60
N ARG A 88 0.75 10.67 -7.54
CA ARG A 88 1.11 10.34 -8.92
C ARG A 88 1.43 11.64 -9.66
N VAL A 89 2.45 11.62 -10.52
CA VAL A 89 2.70 12.70 -11.48
C VAL A 89 1.73 12.53 -12.65
N PRO A 90 0.86 13.50 -12.97
CA PRO A 90 -0.07 13.40 -14.10
C PRO A 90 0.68 13.38 -15.43
N ASP A 91 0.40 12.38 -16.28
CA ASP A 91 0.86 12.38 -17.68
C ASP A 91 -0.04 13.25 -18.58
N GLN A 92 -1.32 13.39 -18.23
CA GLN A 92 -2.27 14.32 -18.87
C GLN A 92 -3.07 15.08 -17.80
N PRO A 93 -2.73 16.35 -17.51
CA PRO A 93 -3.55 17.17 -16.63
C PRO A 93 -4.87 17.50 -17.32
N SER A 94 -5.98 17.23 -16.63
CA SER A 94 -7.31 17.62 -17.12
C SER A 94 -7.43 19.15 -17.16
N ALA A 95 -8.31 19.66 -18.04
CA ALA A 95 -8.47 21.10 -18.29
C ALA A 95 -8.94 21.90 -17.06
N ASP A 96 -9.44 21.20 -16.04
CA ASP A 96 -9.91 21.70 -14.75
C ASP A 96 -8.85 21.66 -13.63
N GLY A 97 -7.63 21.21 -13.93
CA GLY A 97 -6.55 21.06 -12.96
C GLY A 97 -6.62 19.77 -12.14
N ASN A 98 -7.48 18.81 -12.52
CA ASN A 98 -7.49 17.50 -11.91
C ASN A 98 -6.35 16.61 -12.46
N THR A 99 -5.71 15.85 -11.57
CA THR A 99 -4.67 14.85 -11.90
C THR A 99 -5.25 13.46 -12.12
N VAL A 100 -6.57 13.31 -11.99
CA VAL A 100 -7.27 12.04 -12.24
C VAL A 100 -7.39 11.82 -13.73
N ASP A 101 -6.83 10.72 -14.21
CA ASP A 101 -7.05 10.22 -15.57
C ASP A 101 -7.97 9.00 -15.48
N MET A 102 -9.19 9.18 -15.98
CA MET A 102 -10.25 8.17 -15.89
C MET A 102 -9.97 6.96 -16.78
N ASP A 103 -9.27 7.13 -17.90
CA ASP A 103 -9.01 6.05 -18.86
C ASP A 103 -7.93 5.09 -18.32
N VAL A 104 -6.85 5.60 -17.72
CA VAL A 104 -5.88 4.73 -17.02
C VAL A 104 -6.42 4.17 -15.72
N ASN A 105 -7.28 4.90 -15.00
CA ASN A 105 -7.89 4.37 -13.77
C ASN A 105 -8.97 3.32 -14.06
N ALA A 106 -9.70 3.42 -15.16
CA ALA A 106 -10.63 2.39 -15.59
C ALA A 106 -9.88 1.15 -16.13
N CYS A 107 -8.80 1.35 -16.88
CA CYS A 107 -7.98 0.26 -17.43
C CYS A 107 -7.20 -0.52 -16.34
N ASN A 108 -6.81 0.13 -15.24
CA ASN A 108 -6.13 -0.55 -14.13
C ASN A 108 -7.10 -1.23 -13.13
N SER A 109 -8.41 -1.03 -13.30
CA SER A 109 -9.44 -1.78 -12.58
C SER A 109 -9.60 -3.15 -13.26
N PRO A 110 -9.49 -4.29 -12.53
CA PRO A 110 -9.59 -5.63 -13.12
C PRO A 110 -11.06 -5.98 -13.44
N THR A 111 -11.69 -5.22 -14.33
CA THR A 111 -13.00 -5.52 -14.88
C THR A 111 -12.97 -5.20 -16.37
N THR A 112 -12.39 -6.12 -17.14
CA THR A 112 -12.68 -6.20 -18.57
C THR A 112 -12.67 -7.69 -18.96
N MET A 113 -13.90 -8.17 -19.20
CA MET A 113 -14.34 -9.47 -19.76
C MET A 113 -14.23 -10.69 -18.84
#